data_AF-A0AB37IM67-F1
#
_entry.id   AF-A0AB37IM67-F1
#
_cell.length_a   1.000
_cell.length_b   1.000
_cell.length_c   1.000
_cell.angle_alpha   90.00
_cell.angle_beta   90.00
_cell.angle_gamma   90.00
#
_symmetry.space_group_name_H-M   'P 1'
#
loop_
_entity.id
_entity.type
_entity.pdbx_description
1 polymer ?
#
loop_
_entity_poly.entity_id
_entity_poly.type
_entity_poly.pdbx_seq_one_letter_code
_entity_poly.pdbx_strand_id
1 'polypeptide(L)' 'MNKERTNLLTANPSFFRGIGRLLDLGSTRNVYNTSENPEEADFNAIKSDWENVGEDFSNVYEKVNRDIEQTFC' A
#
# COMPACT_ATOMS: atom_id res chain seq x y z
N MET A 1 6.62 4.84 7.16
CA MET A 1 5.24 4.59 6.68
C MET A 1 5.06 5.21 5.29
N ASN A 2 5.49 4.49 4.24
CA ASN A 2 5.27 4.90 2.84
C ASN A 2 3.86 4.49 2.44
N LYS A 3 2.97 5.49 2.34
CA LYS A 3 1.52 5.33 2.14
C LYS A 3 1.14 4.75 0.77
N GLU A 4 2.11 4.56 -0.12
CA GLU A 4 1.91 4.16 -1.53
C GLU A 4 1.94 2.64 -1.76
N ARG A 5 2.33 1.83 -0.76
CA ARG A 5 2.65 0.40 -1.01
C ARG A 5 1.43 -0.50 -1.29
N THR A 6 0.25 -0.15 -0.77
CA THR A 6 -0.97 -1.00 -0.87
C THR A 6 -2.04 -0.42 -1.80
N ASN A 7 -1.71 0.62 -2.57
CA ASN A 7 -2.71 1.33 -3.38
C ASN A 7 -2.72 0.92 -4.86
N LEU A 8 -1.91 -0.06 -5.28
CA LEU A 8 -1.87 -0.50 -6.67
C LEU A 8 -3.11 -1.35 -6.98
N LEU A 9 -3.79 -1.04 -8.09
CA LEU A 9 -5.03 -1.68 -8.55
C LEU A 9 -6.22 -1.59 -7.57
N THR A 10 -6.09 -0.87 -6.47
CA THR A 10 -7.20 -0.59 -5.56
C THR A 10 -7.82 0.76 -5.89
N ALA A 11 -9.15 0.85 -5.74
CA ALA A 11 -9.82 2.14 -5.82
C ALA A 11 -9.27 3.01 -4.68
N ASN A 12 -8.90 4.27 -4.97
CA ASN A 12 -8.46 5.21 -3.94
C ASN A 12 -9.70 5.94 -3.37
N PRO A 13 -10.27 5.50 -2.23
CA PRO A 13 -11.50 6.08 -1.71
C PRO A 13 -11.21 7.47 -1.12
N SER A 14 -12.10 8.42 -1.39
CA SER A 14 -12.09 9.71 -0.70
C SER A 14 -13.51 10.20 -0.46
N PHE A 15 -13.69 11.05 0.55
CA PHE A 15 -15.00 11.58 0.93
C PHE A 15 -15.73 12.25 -0.25
N PHE A 16 -15.03 13.14 -0.97
CA PHE A 16 -15.58 13.83 -2.13
C PHE A 16 -15.83 12.88 -3.32
N ARG A 17 -15.00 11.85 -3.52
CA ARG A 17 -15.27 10.80 -4.52
C ARG A 17 -16.53 10.01 -4.15
N GLY A 18 -16.76 9.74 -2.87
CA GLY A 18 -17.98 9.10 -2.36
C GLY A 18 -19.25 9.90 -2.68
N ILE A 19 -19.24 11.21 -2.43
CA ILE A 19 -20.36 12.10 -2.79
C ILE A 19 -20.56 12.14 -4.31
N GLY A 20 -19.47 12.24 -5.08
CA GLY A 20 -19.52 12.25 -6.55
C GLY A 20 -20.13 11.00 -7.17
N ARG A 21 -20.04 9.83 -6.50
CA ARG A 21 -20.65 8.58 -6.95
C ARG A 21 -22.17 8.58 -6.90
N LEU A 22 -22.80 9.33 -5.98
CA LEU A 22 -24.26 9.44 -5.91
C LEU A 22 -24.85 10.14 -7.14
N LEU A 23 -24.05 11.00 -7.80
CA LEU A 23 -24.43 11.72 -9.01
C LEU A 23 -23.91 11.03 -10.29
N ASP A 24 -23.02 10.04 -10.17
CA ASP A 24 -22.45 9.27 -11.29
C ASP A 24 -23.27 7.98 -11.52
N LEU A 25 -24.53 8.15 -11.91
CA LEU A 25 -25.44 7.03 -12.22
C LEU A 25 -24.99 6.19 -13.42
N GLY A 26 -24.05 6.71 -14.24
CA GLY A 26 -23.48 6.04 -15.40
C GLY A 26 -22.16 5.31 -15.12
N SER A 27 -21.66 5.28 -13.88
CA SER A 27 -20.40 4.62 -13.51
C SER A 27 -19.17 5.11 -14.31
N THR A 28 -19.17 6.38 -14.72
CA THR A 28 -18.14 6.97 -15.58
C THR A 28 -16.86 7.36 -14.85
N ARG A 29 -16.85 7.37 -13.50
CA ARG A 29 -15.71 7.79 -12.66
C ARG A 29 -15.01 6.66 -11.91
N ASN A 30 -15.07 5.43 -12.41
CA ASN A 30 -14.27 4.32 -11.89
C ASN A 30 -12.79 4.47 -12.28
N VAL A 31 -12.09 5.37 -11.59
CA VAL A 31 -10.64 5.55 -11.74
C VAL A 31 -9.94 4.69 -10.71
N TYR A 32 -9.36 3.59 -11.18
CA TYR A 32 -8.47 2.72 -10.39
C TYR A 32 -7.05 3.26 -10.45
N ASN A 33 -6.23 2.91 -9.46
CA ASN A 33 -4.81 3.18 -9.53
C ASN A 33 -4.16 2.15 -10.46
N THR A 34 -4.03 2.50 -11.73
CA THR A 34 -3.52 1.61 -12.79
C THR A 34 -2.14 2.08 -13.24
N SER A 35 -1.22 1.13 -13.49
CA SER A 35 0.01 1.42 -14.22
C SER A 35 -0.27 1.62 -15.72
N GLU A 36 0.69 2.19 -16.45
CA GLU A 36 0.53 2.46 -17.89
C GLU A 36 0.43 1.16 -18.73
N ASN A 37 1.04 0.07 -18.26
CA ASN A 37 0.95 -1.26 -18.86
C ASN A 37 0.83 -2.38 -17.80
N PRO A 38 0.27 -3.55 -18.17
CA PRO A 38 0.10 -4.68 -17.25
C PRO A 38 1.41 -5.19 -16.63
N GLU A 39 2.49 -5.22 -17.40
CA GLU A 39 3.79 -5.72 -16.95
C GLU A 39 4.36 -4.86 -15.81
N GLU A 40 4.20 -3.54 -15.89
CA GLU A 40 4.57 -2.60 -14.84
C GLU A 40 3.68 -2.77 -13.61
N ALA A 41 2.38 -3.02 -13.79
CA ALA A 41 1.47 -3.28 -12.66
C ALA A 41 1.89 -4.54 -11.89
N ASP A 42 2.18 -5.63 -12.59
CA ASP A 42 2.62 -6.89 -11.99
C ASP A 42 3.99 -6.74 -11.30
N PHE A 43 4.93 -6.05 -11.96
CA PHE A 43 6.23 -5.77 -11.38
C PHE A 43 6.13 -4.95 -10.09
N ASN A 44 5.34 -3.87 -10.11
CA ASN A 44 5.16 -3.01 -8.94
C ASN A 44 4.44 -3.73 -7.79
N ALA A 45 3.48 -4.62 -8.10
CA ALA A 45 2.80 -5.45 -7.11
C ALA A 45 3.79 -6.40 -6.41
N ILE A 46 4.55 -7.18 -7.18
CA ILE A 46 5.55 -8.14 -6.64
C ILE A 46 6.62 -7.40 -5.84
N LYS A 47 7.11 -6.27 -6.36
CA LYS A 47 8.09 -5.43 -5.67
C LYS A 47 7.54 -4.95 -4.32
N SER A 48 6.30 -4.47 -4.28
CA SER A 48 5.66 -4.01 -3.05
C SER A 48 5.54 -5.11 -2.01
N ASP A 49 5.15 -6.33 -2.41
CA ASP A 49 5.07 -7.49 -1.51
C ASP A 49 6.42 -7.80 -0.85
N TRP A 50 7.51 -7.83 -1.64
CA TRP A 50 8.85 -8.05 -1.11
C TRP A 50 9.35 -6.92 -0.21
N GLU A 51 9.04 -5.69 -0.56
CA GLU A 51 9.39 -4.54 0.28
C GLU A 51 8.67 -4.57 1.64
N ASN A 52 7.42 -5.03 1.68
CA ASN A 52 6.67 -5.19 2.93
C ASN A 52 7.27 -6.31 3.80
N VAL A 53 7.59 -7.47 3.21
CA VAL A 53 8.28 -8.56 3.91
C VAL A 53 9.63 -8.09 4.48
N GLY A 54 10.39 -7.30 3.72
CA GLY A 54 11.65 -6.71 4.17
C GLY A 54 11.46 -5.76 5.35
N GLU A 55 10.47 -4.87 5.29
CA GLU A 55 10.12 -3.96 6.40
C GLU A 55 9.73 -4.73 7.67
N ASP A 56 8.95 -5.81 7.54
CA ASP A 56 8.58 -6.66 8.68
C ASP A 56 9.81 -7.30 9.34
N PHE A 57 10.76 -7.80 8.55
CA PHE A 57 12.02 -8.33 9.10
C PHE A 57 12.83 -7.26 9.82
N SER A 58 12.98 -6.08 9.23
CA SER A 58 13.70 -4.96 9.85
C SER A 58 13.05 -4.55 11.18
N ASN A 59 11.72 -4.44 11.21
CA ASN A 59 10.97 -4.08 12.41
C ASN A 59 11.15 -5.11 13.53
N VAL A 60 11.13 -6.41 13.20
CA VAL A 60 11.35 -7.48 14.19
C VAL A 60 12.79 -7.45 14.70
N TYR A 61 13.77 -7.27 13.82
CA TYR A 61 15.18 -7.17 14.21
C TYR A 61 15.42 -6.01 15.19
N GLU A 62 14.91 -4.82 14.88
CA GLU A 62 15.03 -3.65 15.76
C GLU A 62 14.35 -3.87 17.11
N LYS A 63 13.18 -4.50 17.12
CA LYS A 63 12.46 -4.84 18.36
C LYS A 63 13.27 -5.79 19.22
N VAL A 64 13.77 -6.89 18.64
CA VAL A 64 14.57 -7.88 19.38
C VAL A 64 15.86 -7.25 19.90
N ASN A 65 16.55 -6.43 19.12
CA ASN A 65 17.76 -5.77 19.57
C ASN A 65 17.50 -4.83 20.77
N ARG A 66 16.40 -4.08 20.74
CA ARG A 66 15.97 -3.24 21.86
C ARG A 66 15.64 -4.07 23.11
N ASP A 67 14.92 -5.17 22.95
CA ASP A 67 14.54 -6.04 24.06
C ASP A 67 15.78 -6.69 24.71
N ILE A 68 16.77 -7.06 23.89
CA ILE A 68 18.08 -7.54 24.35
C ILE A 68 18.79 -6.45 25.17
N GLU A 69 18.94 -5.24 24.63
CA GLU A 69 19.62 -4.12 25.32
C GLU A 69 18.97 -3.80 26.68
N GLN A 70 17.63 -3.85 26.76
CA GLN A 70 16.88 -3.63 28.00
C GLN A 70 17.03 -4.74 29.03
N THR A 71 17.30 -5.97 28.60
CA THR A 71 17.48 -7.12 29.50
C THR A 71 18.85 -7.10 30.21
N PHE A 72 19.84 -6.40 29.63
CA PHE A 72 21.19 -6.29 30.17
C PHE A 72 21.48 -4.97 30.90
N CYS A 73 20.46 -4.13 31.14
CA CYS A 73 20.49 -2.94 32.00
C CYS A 73 19.75 -3.20 33.32
#